data_AF-A0A3D5I9R9-F1
#
_entry.id   AF-A0A3D5I9R9-F1
#
_cell.length_a   1.000
_cell.length_b   1.000
_cell.length_c   1.000
_cell.angle_alpha   90.00
_cell.angle_beta   90.00
_cell.angle_gamma   90.00
#
_symmetry.space_group_name_H-M   'P 1'
#
loop_
_entity.id
_entity.type
_entity.pdbx_description
1 polymer ?
#
loop_
_entity_poly.entity_id
_entity_poly.type
_entity_poly.pdbx_seq_one_letter_code
_entity_poly.pdbx_strand_id
1 'polypeptide(L)'
;MDTKRKLGVMKEIEAANKRHVEEWKREQAGRKITGVLVDVKTGTVAKATVEKNLDSYYEILNCRCIDVVWRGIGGKRFYIVCDDEALLTSDPRVSAVGVNGEMMLAGNLFVVQTDGGDDLQSLTEAEIRHVLLNAKWLVSLVHHDIRCVLTNCTY
;
A
#
# COMPACT_ATOMS: atom_id res chain seq x y z
N MET A 1 12.27 54.30 -10.82
CA MET A 1 11.33 53.21 -10.45
C MET A 1 11.33 53.09 -8.93
N ASP A 2 10.19 53.36 -8.29
CA ASP A 2 10.03 53.52 -6.84
C ASP A 2 10.37 52.23 -6.06
N THR A 3 11.17 52.35 -4.99
CA THR A 3 11.68 51.26 -4.16
C THR A 3 10.55 50.42 -3.54
N LYS A 4 9.42 51.06 -3.21
CA LYS A 4 8.21 50.35 -2.73
C LYS A 4 7.61 49.44 -3.80
N ARG A 5 7.63 49.89 -5.06
CA ARG A 5 7.10 49.13 -6.20
C ARG A 5 7.98 47.91 -6.50
N LYS A 6 9.31 48.04 -6.41
CA LYS A 6 10.25 46.91 -6.53
C LYS A 6 10.03 45.85 -5.44
N LEU A 7 9.86 46.29 -4.18
CA LEU A 7 9.62 45.37 -3.06
C LEU A 7 8.27 44.63 -3.19
N GLY A 8 7.23 45.30 -3.69
CA GLY A 8 5.94 44.67 -4.00
C GLY A 8 6.07 43.56 -5.05
N VAL A 9 6.74 43.86 -6.16
CA VAL A 9 6.98 42.88 -7.24
C VAL A 9 7.81 41.68 -6.77
N MET A 10 8.85 41.90 -5.94
CA MET A 10 9.64 40.80 -5.38
C MET A 10 8.80 39.86 -4.51
N LYS A 11 7.92 40.41 -3.66
CA LYS A 11 7.04 39.59 -2.79
C LYS A 11 6.03 38.78 -3.60
N GLU A 12 5.51 39.32 -4.69
CA GLU A 12 4.60 38.60 -5.59
C GLU A 12 5.30 37.43 -6.28
N ILE A 13 6.54 37.63 -6.75
CA ILE A 13 7.37 36.58 -7.36
C ILE A 13 7.66 35.47 -6.34
N GLU A 14 8.05 35.82 -5.11
CA GLU A 14 8.29 34.82 -4.05
C GLU A 14 7.03 34.01 -3.71
N ALA A 15 5.88 34.68 -3.61
CA ALA A 15 4.60 34.00 -3.34
C ALA A 15 4.18 33.07 -4.48
N ALA A 16 4.35 33.49 -5.73
CA ALA A 16 4.07 32.68 -6.91
C ALA A 16 4.99 31.45 -6.97
N ASN A 17 6.29 31.63 -6.71
CA ASN A 17 7.25 30.53 -6.70
C ASN A 17 6.93 29.51 -5.59
N LYS A 18 6.54 29.99 -4.40
CA LYS A 18 6.14 29.10 -3.30
C LYS A 18 4.90 28.26 -3.67
N ARG A 19 3.89 28.87 -4.29
CA ARG A 19 2.68 28.15 -4.74
C ARG A 19 3.02 27.08 -5.78
N HIS A 20 3.85 27.41 -6.77
CA HIS A 20 4.28 26.48 -7.81
C HIS A 20 5.03 25.28 -7.20
N VAL A 21 5.92 25.52 -6.24
CA VAL A 21 6.64 24.44 -5.53
C VAL A 21 5.68 23.56 -4.73
N GLU A 22 4.66 24.13 -4.07
CA GLU A 22 3.66 23.34 -3.34
C GLU A 22 2.77 22.51 -4.26
N GLU A 23 2.39 23.06 -5.42
CA GLU A 23 1.60 22.37 -6.44
C GLU A 23 2.39 21.21 -7.05
N TRP A 24 3.65 21.44 -7.45
CA TRP A 24 4.55 20.39 -7.92
C TRP A 24 4.76 19.28 -6.87
N LYS A 25 4.91 19.64 -5.59
CA LYS A 25 5.00 18.64 -4.51
C LYS A 25 3.72 17.82 -4.37
N ARG A 26 2.55 18.43 -4.56
CA ARG A 26 1.26 17.70 -4.55
C ARG A 26 1.12 16.77 -5.74
N GLU A 27 1.52 17.22 -6.93
CA GLU A 27 1.55 16.38 -8.14
C GLU A 27 2.48 15.18 -7.97
N GLN A 28 3.68 15.38 -7.41
CA GLN A 28 4.58 14.25 -7.11
C GLN A 28 4.03 13.36 -5.98
N ALA A 29 3.32 13.91 -5.00
CA ALA A 29 2.67 13.11 -3.96
C ALA A 29 1.54 12.24 -4.52
N GLY A 30 0.77 12.73 -5.50
CA GLY A 30 -0.26 11.95 -6.19
C GLY A 30 0.30 10.78 -7.02
N ARG A 31 1.60 10.81 -7.34
CA ARG A 31 2.29 9.71 -8.03
C ARG A 31 2.74 8.60 -7.11
N LYS A 32 2.74 8.79 -5.80
CA LYS A 32 3.18 7.77 -4.85
C LYS A 32 2.02 7.28 -4.00
N ILE A 33 2.05 6.00 -3.69
CA ILE A 33 1.10 5.38 -2.78
C ILE A 33 1.84 4.68 -1.65
N THR A 34 1.39 4.95 -0.43
CA THR A 34 1.95 4.37 0.78
C THR A 34 0.95 3.41 1.39
N GLY A 35 1.38 2.18 1.62
CA GLY A 35 0.54 1.10 2.13
C GLY A 35 1.33 0.16 3.03
N VAL A 36 0.77 -1.02 3.26
CA VAL A 36 1.47 -2.12 3.95
C VAL A 36 1.72 -3.24 2.95
N LEU A 37 2.99 -3.57 2.74
CA LEU A 37 3.42 -4.73 1.97
C LEU A 37 3.46 -5.94 2.89
N VAL A 38 2.80 -7.02 2.48
CA VAL A 38 2.99 -8.38 2.98
C VAL A 38 3.86 -9.09 1.95
N ASP A 39 5.11 -9.35 2.30
CA ASP A 39 6.08 -10.01 1.43
C ASP A 39 6.30 -11.44 1.90
N VAL A 40 5.72 -12.39 1.18
CA VAL A 40 5.81 -13.83 1.52
C VAL A 40 7.16 -14.44 1.15
N LYS A 41 7.99 -13.74 0.36
CA LYS A 41 9.33 -14.19 0.01
C LYS A 41 10.33 -13.88 1.11
N THR A 42 10.28 -12.67 1.66
CA THR A 42 11.12 -12.26 2.80
C THR A 42 10.49 -12.61 4.15
N GLY A 43 9.19 -12.94 4.16
CA GLY A 43 8.44 -13.29 5.36
C GLY A 43 8.09 -12.08 6.22
N THR A 44 8.00 -10.88 5.64
CA THR A 44 7.86 -9.62 6.38
C THR A 44 6.54 -8.92 6.07
N VAL A 45 6.09 -8.10 7.03
CA VAL A 45 4.98 -7.16 6.82
C VAL A 45 5.42 -5.78 7.28
N ALA A 46 5.44 -4.83 6.36
CA ALA A 46 6.01 -3.50 6.62
C ALA A 46 5.32 -2.41 5.81
N LYS A 47 5.46 -1.17 6.29
CA LYS A 47 5.09 0.02 5.52
C LYS A 47 5.97 0.10 4.27
N ALA A 48 5.36 0.33 3.11
CA ALA A 48 6.06 0.54 1.86
C ALA A 48 5.44 1.71 1.07
N THR A 49 6.25 2.38 0.26
CA THR A 49 5.83 3.44 -0.65
C THR A 49 6.35 3.13 -2.04
N VAL A 50 5.45 3.10 -3.02
CA VAL A 50 5.75 2.84 -4.43
C VAL A 50 5.15 3.91 -5.32
N GLU A 51 5.55 3.95 -6.59
CA GLU A 51 4.81 4.75 -7.57
C GLU A 51 3.43 4.11 -7.84
N LYS A 52 2.44 4.96 -8.07
CA LYS A 52 1.04 4.61 -8.30
C LYS A 52 0.85 4.32 -9.78
N ASN A 53 1.46 3.24 -10.23
CA ASN A 53 1.34 2.71 -11.59
C ASN A 53 1.44 1.18 -11.59
N LEU A 54 0.97 0.56 -12.68
CA LEU A 54 0.91 -0.89 -12.82
C LEU A 54 2.29 -1.56 -12.70
N ASP A 55 3.32 -1.00 -13.36
CA ASP A 55 4.68 -1.57 -13.35
C ASP A 55 5.23 -1.70 -11.92
N SER A 56 5.01 -0.68 -11.09
CA SER A 56 5.46 -0.68 -9.70
C SER A 56 4.68 -1.68 -8.83
N TYR A 57 3.41 -1.91 -9.13
CA TYR A 57 2.63 -2.96 -8.47
C TYR A 57 3.11 -4.36 -8.85
N TYR A 58 3.37 -4.61 -10.14
CA TYR A 58 3.94 -5.89 -10.58
C TYR A 58 5.32 -6.16 -9.96
N GLU A 59 6.16 -5.13 -9.85
CA GLU A 59 7.49 -5.25 -9.24
C GLU A 59 7.41 -5.60 -7.75
N ILE A 60 6.64 -4.83 -6.96
CA ILE A 60 6.58 -5.04 -5.50
C ILE A 60 5.83 -6.32 -5.11
N LEU A 61 4.81 -6.70 -5.89
CA LEU A 61 4.06 -7.94 -5.68
C LEU A 61 4.80 -9.15 -6.27
N ASN A 62 5.79 -8.93 -7.15
CA ASN A 62 6.47 -9.97 -7.92
C ASN A 62 5.45 -10.93 -8.57
N CYS A 63 4.54 -10.38 -9.36
CA CYS A 63 3.53 -11.16 -10.07
C CYS A 63 3.35 -10.67 -11.50
N ARG A 64 2.59 -11.42 -12.28
CA ARG A 64 2.27 -11.08 -13.68
C ARG A 64 0.84 -10.61 -13.85
N CYS A 65 -0.05 -11.01 -12.94
CA CYS A 65 -1.43 -10.58 -12.89
C CYS A 65 -1.71 -9.97 -11.52
N ILE A 66 -2.47 -8.89 -11.49
CA ILE A 66 -2.94 -8.30 -10.24
C ILE A 66 -4.46 -8.23 -10.27
N ASP A 67 -5.07 -8.37 -9.10
CA ASP A 67 -6.45 -7.98 -8.84
C ASP A 67 -6.47 -7.04 -7.62
N VAL A 68 -7.55 -6.28 -7.49
CA VAL A 68 -7.82 -5.42 -6.34
C VAL A 68 -9.05 -5.92 -5.63
N VAL A 69 -8.81 -6.56 -4.48
CA VAL A 69 -9.88 -7.09 -3.64
C VAL A 69 -10.08 -6.22 -2.41
N TRP A 70 -11.28 -6.24 -1.84
CA TRP A 70 -11.51 -5.67 -0.52
C TRP A 70 -11.59 -6.78 0.52
N ARG A 71 -11.07 -6.53 1.72
CA ARG A 71 -11.14 -7.44 2.88
C ARG A 71 -11.30 -6.65 4.16
N GLY A 72 -11.96 -7.26 5.15
CA GLY A 72 -11.86 -6.81 6.53
C GLY A 72 -10.52 -7.28 7.12
N ILE A 73 -9.78 -6.40 7.79
CA ILE A 73 -8.58 -6.75 8.57
C ILE A 73 -8.82 -6.22 9.98
N GLY A 74 -8.93 -7.10 10.96
CA GLY A 74 -9.18 -6.70 12.36
C GLY A 74 -10.43 -5.82 12.51
N GLY A 75 -11.50 -6.12 11.75
CA GLY A 75 -12.77 -5.40 11.79
C GLY A 75 -12.85 -4.10 10.99
N LYS A 76 -11.77 -3.68 10.32
CA LYS A 76 -11.78 -2.50 9.42
C LYS A 76 -11.57 -2.91 7.97
N ARG A 77 -12.29 -2.28 7.05
CA ARG A 77 -12.22 -2.56 5.60
C ARG A 77 -11.02 -1.88 4.95
N PHE A 78 -10.31 -2.65 4.12
CA PHE A 78 -9.20 -2.19 3.30
C PHE A 78 -9.29 -2.77 1.89
N TYR A 79 -8.56 -2.15 0.98
CA TYR A 79 -8.32 -2.66 -0.36
C TYR A 79 -6.93 -3.28 -0.42
N ILE A 80 -6.78 -4.32 -1.22
CA ILE A 80 -5.56 -5.11 -1.31
C ILE A 80 -5.30 -5.32 -2.79
N VAL A 81 -4.18 -4.79 -3.27
CA VAL A 81 -3.62 -5.19 -4.56
C VAL A 81 -2.89 -6.51 -4.33
N CYS A 82 -3.30 -7.57 -5.02
CA CYS A 82 -2.77 -8.91 -4.82
C CYS A 82 -2.52 -9.63 -6.13
N ASP A 83 -1.67 -10.65 -6.07
CA ASP A 83 -1.47 -11.59 -7.16
C ASP A 83 -2.72 -12.49 -7.32
N ASP A 84 -3.49 -12.26 -8.39
CA ASP A 84 -4.72 -12.99 -8.71
C ASP A 84 -4.46 -14.48 -9.05
N GLU A 85 -3.22 -14.82 -9.42
CA GLU A 85 -2.85 -16.20 -9.76
C GLU A 85 -2.25 -16.97 -8.58
N ALA A 86 -1.97 -16.32 -7.45
CA ALA A 86 -1.16 -16.91 -6.39
C ALA A 86 -1.76 -18.20 -5.82
N LEU A 87 -3.09 -18.27 -5.72
CA LEU A 87 -3.83 -19.45 -5.24
C LEU A 87 -3.91 -20.57 -6.29
N LEU A 88 -3.64 -20.28 -7.56
CA LEU A 88 -3.67 -21.24 -8.66
C LEU A 88 -2.31 -21.93 -8.88
N THR A 89 -1.28 -21.50 -8.15
CA THR A 89 0.06 -22.09 -8.23
C THR A 89 0.12 -23.44 -7.51
N SER A 90 1.10 -24.26 -7.88
CA SER A 90 1.31 -25.57 -7.23
C SER A 90 1.85 -25.47 -5.80
N ASP A 91 2.35 -24.29 -5.39
CA ASP A 91 2.95 -24.05 -4.07
C ASP A 91 2.52 -22.66 -3.53
N PRO A 92 1.22 -22.49 -3.18
CA PRO A 92 0.69 -21.20 -2.79
C PRO A 92 1.23 -20.78 -1.42
N ARG A 93 1.85 -19.61 -1.37
CA ARG A 93 2.37 -19.02 -0.13
C ARG A 93 1.32 -18.12 0.52
N VAL A 94 0.73 -18.60 1.61
CA VAL A 94 -0.28 -17.86 2.40
C VAL A 94 0.25 -16.49 2.85
N SER A 95 -0.56 -15.45 2.65
CA SER A 95 -0.29 -14.07 3.08
C SER A 95 -1.40 -13.47 3.94
N ALA A 96 -2.62 -14.02 3.87
CA ALA A 96 -3.69 -13.67 4.79
C ALA A 96 -4.50 -14.90 5.20
N VAL A 97 -4.87 -14.96 6.48
CA VAL A 97 -5.72 -15.99 7.06
C VAL A 97 -6.95 -15.38 7.73
N GLY A 98 -8.05 -16.13 7.71
CA GLY A 98 -9.28 -15.74 8.38
C GLY A 98 -9.25 -16.00 9.87
N VAL A 99 -10.39 -15.76 10.53
CA VAL A 99 -10.51 -15.85 12.00
C VAL A 99 -10.31 -17.28 12.49
N ASN A 100 -10.64 -18.28 11.67
CA ASN A 100 -10.49 -19.69 12.01
C ASN A 100 -9.21 -20.31 11.41
N GLY A 101 -8.31 -19.48 10.87
CA GLY A 101 -7.06 -19.92 10.26
C GLY A 101 -7.19 -20.43 8.82
N GLU A 102 -8.37 -20.30 8.20
CA GLU A 102 -8.57 -20.59 6.80
C GLU A 102 -7.73 -19.66 5.91
N MET A 103 -7.19 -20.20 4.81
CA MET A 103 -6.44 -19.40 3.85
C MET A 103 -7.39 -18.45 3.11
N MET A 104 -7.07 -17.15 3.14
CA MET A 104 -7.89 -16.11 2.51
C MET A 104 -7.22 -15.53 1.25
N LEU A 105 -5.90 -15.32 1.31
CA LEU A 105 -5.08 -14.84 0.19
C LEU A 105 -3.70 -15.50 0.23
N ALA A 106 -3.05 -15.55 -0.93
CA ALA A 106 -1.68 -16.03 -1.10
C ALA A 106 -0.88 -15.04 -1.97
N GLY A 107 0.44 -15.20 -2.00
CA GLY A 107 1.35 -14.30 -2.70
C GLY A 107 1.58 -12.99 -1.95
N ASN A 108 2.41 -12.11 -2.49
CA ASN A 108 2.61 -10.79 -1.90
C ASN A 108 1.31 -9.99 -1.96
N LEU A 109 1.08 -9.14 -0.96
CA LEU A 109 -0.09 -8.27 -0.87
C LEU A 109 0.35 -6.84 -0.64
N PHE A 110 -0.34 -5.87 -1.24
CA PHE A 110 -0.16 -4.46 -0.93
C PHE A 110 -1.48 -3.85 -0.46
N VAL A 111 -1.57 -3.62 0.85
CA VAL A 111 -2.76 -3.09 1.52
C VAL A 111 -2.80 -1.58 1.39
N VAL A 112 -3.92 -1.06 0.87
CA VAL A 112 -4.17 0.34 0.54
C VAL A 112 -5.63 0.72 0.88
N GLN A 113 -6.00 1.96 0.60
CA GLN A 113 -7.38 2.46 0.74
C GLN A 113 -7.92 2.90 -0.63
N THR A 114 -9.20 3.25 -0.68
CA THR A 114 -9.82 4.02 -1.78
C THR A 114 -10.53 5.24 -1.21
N ASP A 115 -10.76 6.27 -2.04
CA ASP A 115 -11.64 7.40 -1.72
C ASP A 115 -13.14 7.07 -1.90
N GLY A 116 -13.47 5.82 -2.22
CA GLY A 116 -14.83 5.36 -2.51
C GLY A 116 -15.10 5.19 -4.01
N GLY A 117 -14.14 5.53 -4.87
CA GLY A 117 -14.12 5.22 -6.29
C GLY A 117 -13.10 4.13 -6.65
N ASP A 118 -12.64 4.17 -7.90
CA ASP A 118 -11.66 3.22 -8.45
C ASP A 118 -10.20 3.63 -8.16
N ASP A 119 -9.98 4.78 -7.53
CA ASP A 119 -8.64 5.35 -7.35
C ASP A 119 -8.01 4.94 -6.01
N LEU A 120 -6.91 4.19 -6.09
CA LEU A 120 -6.19 3.72 -4.90
C LEU A 120 -5.53 4.87 -4.16
N GLN A 121 -5.71 4.91 -2.84
CA GLN A 121 -5.18 5.93 -1.94
C GLN A 121 -4.20 5.34 -0.94
N SER A 122 -3.28 6.20 -0.48
CA SER A 122 -2.38 5.85 0.62
C SER A 122 -3.15 5.59 1.90
N LEU A 123 -2.66 4.65 2.70
CA LEU A 123 -3.10 4.49 4.08
C LEU A 123 -2.62 5.69 4.93
N THR A 124 -3.45 6.09 5.89
CA THR A 124 -3.01 6.95 6.99
C THR A 124 -2.10 6.19 7.95
N GLU A 125 -1.31 6.91 8.75
CA GLU A 125 -0.44 6.29 9.76
C GLU A 125 -1.22 5.44 10.79
N ALA A 126 -2.45 5.83 11.12
CA ALA A 126 -3.31 5.05 12.00
C ALA A 126 -3.74 3.72 11.36
N GLU A 127 -4.03 3.74 10.06
CA GLU A 127 -4.38 2.56 9.29
C GLU A 127 -3.20 1.61 9.10
N ILE A 128 -2.01 2.14 8.81
CA ILE A 128 -0.78 1.36 8.74
C ILE A 128 -0.57 0.63 10.07
N ARG A 129 -0.66 1.33 11.21
CA ARG A 129 -0.54 0.70 12.53
C ARG A 129 -1.62 -0.37 12.76
N HIS A 130 -2.86 -0.11 12.34
CA HIS A 130 -3.96 -1.07 12.46
C HIS A 130 -3.68 -2.37 11.70
N VAL A 131 -3.22 -2.27 10.44
CA VAL A 131 -2.87 -3.43 9.62
C VAL A 131 -1.69 -4.18 10.23
N LEU A 132 -0.63 -3.48 10.65
CA LEU A 132 0.56 -4.09 11.27
C LEU A 132 0.23 -4.82 12.59
N LEU A 133 -0.69 -4.29 13.41
CA LEU A 133 -1.14 -4.97 14.63
C LEU A 133 -1.85 -6.31 14.36
N ASN A 134 -2.45 -6.45 13.18
CA ASN A 134 -3.11 -7.65 12.70
C ASN A 134 -2.18 -8.57 11.89
N ALA A 135 -0.88 -8.26 11.81
CA ALA A 135 0.12 -9.18 11.28
C ALA A 135 0.66 -10.09 12.40
N LYS A 136 0.82 -11.39 12.10
CA LYS A 136 1.36 -12.39 13.03
C LYS A 136 2.30 -13.36 12.30
N TRP A 137 3.25 -13.90 13.05
CA TRP A 137 4.11 -14.97 12.56
C TRP A 137 3.33 -16.26 12.39
N LEU A 138 3.43 -16.85 11.21
CA LEU A 138 2.93 -18.14 10.83
C LEU A 138 4.12 -19.08 10.61
N VAL A 139 4.10 -20.24 11.24
CA VAL A 139 5.05 -21.33 10.97
C VAL A 139 4.44 -22.21 9.88
N SER A 140 5.07 -22.26 8.70
CA SER A 140 4.65 -23.13 7.62
C SER A 140 5.37 -24.47 7.71
N LEU A 141 4.62 -25.54 7.98
CA LEU A 141 5.17 -26.91 7.93
C LEU A 141 5.37 -27.41 6.50
N VAL A 142 4.62 -26.88 5.54
CA VAL A 142 4.73 -27.24 4.11
C VAL A 142 6.00 -26.65 3.49
N HIS A 143 6.27 -25.37 3.76
CA HIS A 143 7.42 -24.67 3.18
C HIS A 143 8.64 -24.63 4.11
N HIS A 144 8.52 -25.19 5.32
CA HIS A 144 9.57 -25.20 6.34
C HIS A 144 10.16 -23.82 6.66
N ASP A 145 9.30 -22.80 6.75
CA ASP A 145 9.69 -21.43 7.06
C ASP A 145 8.76 -20.75 8.09
N ILE A 146 9.16 -19.55 8.50
CA ILE A 146 8.38 -18.66 9.36
C ILE A 146 8.18 -17.36 8.59
N ARG A 147 6.94 -16.89 8.50
CA ARG A 147 6.59 -15.67 7.77
C ARG A 147 5.50 -14.88 8.49
N CYS A 148 5.51 -13.56 8.35
CA CYS A 148 4.38 -12.75 8.80
C CYS A 148 3.23 -12.81 7.80
N VAL A 149 2.02 -12.99 8.30
CA VAL A 149 0.77 -12.98 7.53
C VAL A 149 -0.25 -12.07 8.19
N LEU A 150 -1.21 -11.56 7.43
CA LEU A 150 -2.38 -10.88 7.99
C LEU A 150 -3.33 -11.89 8.62
N THR A 151 -3.85 -11.56 9.78
CA THR A 151 -4.81 -12.38 10.55
C THR A 151 -6.12 -11.62 10.70
N ASN A 152 -7.19 -12.34 11.08
CA ASN A 152 -8.54 -11.79 11.17
C ASN A 152 -8.99 -11.14 9.84
N CYS A 153 -8.60 -11.76 8.74
CA CYS A 153 -9.03 -11.36 7.41
C CYS A 153 -10.47 -11.84 7.17
N THR A 154 -11.36 -11.00 6.68
CA THR A 154 -12.75 -11.37 6.38
C THR A 154 -13.13 -10.98 4.96
N TYR A 155 -14.09 -11.71 4.40
CA TYR A 155 -14.79 -11.30 3.19
C TYR A 155 -15.64 -10.05 3.42
#